data_AF-A0A8S3ZIF8-F1
#
_entry.id   AF-A0A8S3ZIF8-F1
#
_cell.length_a   1.000
_cell.length_b   1.000
_cell.length_c   1.000
_cell.angle_alpha   90.00
_cell.angle_beta   90.00
_cell.angle_gamma   90.00
#
_symmetry.space_group_name_H-M   'P 1'
#
loop_
_entity.id
_entity.type
_entity.pdbx_description
1 polymer ?
#
loop_
_entity_poly.entity_id
_entity_poly.type
_entity_poly.pdbx_seq_one_letter_code
_entity_poly.pdbx_strand_id
1 'polypeptide(L)'
;MCSSCRSDKKPDCESSPPAPQPCTESGSGVIKSCSTIRIYKLDTSELYQFIRSCSSSENPGCFNSKPGYKTCAQICYTDGCNSAWTLHKHPWLFVPMFVSVATLVYSTLC
;
A
#
# COMPACT_ATOMS: atom_id res chain seq x y z
N MET A 1 -3.01 8.40 -12.61
CA MET A 1 -2.55 6.99 -12.69
C MET A 1 -2.84 6.31 -11.37
N CYS A 2 -3.32 5.06 -11.37
CA CYS A 2 -3.64 4.34 -10.14
C CYS A 2 -3.16 2.90 -10.21
N SER A 3 -2.77 2.35 -9.07
CA SER A 3 -2.63 0.90 -8.94
C SER A 3 -4.02 0.25 -9.01
N SER A 4 -4.14 -0.84 -9.76
CA SER A 4 -5.37 -1.61 -9.87
C SER A 4 -5.14 -3.09 -9.60
N CYS A 5 -5.74 -3.61 -8.54
CA CYS A 5 -5.67 -5.04 -8.19
C CYS A 5 -6.82 -5.43 -7.27
N ARG A 6 -7.05 -6.74 -7.15
CA ARG A 6 -8.00 -7.31 -6.19
C ARG A 6 -7.38 -8.52 -5.51
N SER A 7 -7.51 -8.59 -4.18
CA SER A 7 -7.02 -9.68 -3.33
C SER A 7 -7.48 -11.09 -3.74
N ASP A 8 -8.66 -11.23 -4.35
CA ASP A 8 -9.17 -12.52 -4.85
C ASP A 8 -8.39 -13.06 -6.07
N LYS A 9 -7.79 -12.17 -6.86
CA LYS A 9 -6.95 -12.54 -8.02
C LYS A 9 -5.46 -12.42 -7.73
N LYS A 10 -5.09 -11.52 -6.83
CA LYS A 10 -3.72 -11.19 -6.44
C LYS A 10 -3.67 -11.04 -4.92
N PRO A 11 -3.40 -12.11 -4.15
CA PRO A 11 -3.44 -12.10 -2.68
C PRO A 11 -2.56 -11.03 -2.05
N ASP A 12 -1.44 -10.71 -2.71
CA ASP A 12 -0.48 -9.68 -2.35
C ASP A 12 -0.89 -8.26 -2.81
N CYS A 13 -2.13 -8.03 -3.24
CA CYS A 13 -2.61 -6.71 -3.66
C CYS A 13 -2.52 -5.63 -2.58
N GLU A 14 -2.64 -6.02 -1.30
CA GLU A 14 -2.52 -5.07 -0.19
C GLU A 14 -1.06 -4.63 0.02
N SER A 15 -0.12 -5.57 0.01
CA SER A 15 1.29 -5.37 0.33
C SER A 15 2.18 -5.06 -0.88
N SER A 16 1.94 -5.71 -2.02
CA SER A 16 2.65 -5.56 -3.28
C SER A 16 1.68 -5.32 -4.46
N PRO A 17 0.98 -4.18 -4.48
CA PRO A 17 0.17 -3.80 -5.61
C PRO A 17 1.01 -3.66 -6.90
N PRO A 18 0.41 -3.89 -8.07
CA PRO A 18 1.07 -3.62 -9.34
C PRO A 18 1.40 -2.13 -9.49
N ALA A 19 2.34 -1.83 -10.39
CA ALA A 19 2.70 -0.45 -10.70
C ALA A 19 1.46 0.35 -11.16
N PRO A 20 1.36 1.65 -10.79
CA PRO A 20 0.27 2.49 -11.24
C PRO A 20 0.18 2.54 -12.77
N GLN A 21 -1.02 2.38 -13.31
CA GLN A 21 -1.29 2.48 -14.74
C GLN A 21 -2.23 3.67 -15.03
N PRO A 22 -2.23 4.20 -16.27
CA PRO A 22 -3.21 5.19 -16.69
C PRO A 22 -4.62 4.62 -16.53
N CYS A 23 -5.51 5.40 -15.91
CA CYS A 23 -6.92 5.02 -15.87
C CYS A 23 -7.52 5.19 -17.27
N THR A 24 -8.05 4.10 -17.83
CA THR A 24 -8.73 4.10 -19.13
C THR A 24 -9.93 5.02 -19.06
N GLU A 25 -10.02 5.97 -19.99
CA GLU A 25 -11.03 7.02 -19.97
C GLU A 25 -12.40 6.51 -20.41
N SER A 26 -13.42 6.71 -19.56
CA SER A 26 -14.79 6.88 -20.04
C SER A 26 -15.02 8.36 -20.35
N GLY A 27 -14.40 8.84 -21.44
CA GLY A 27 -14.84 9.96 -22.30
C GLY A 27 -15.37 11.29 -21.73
N SER A 28 -15.15 11.66 -20.47
CA SER A 28 -15.89 12.79 -19.84
C SER A 28 -15.06 13.90 -19.21
N GLY A 29 -13.72 13.86 -19.28
CA GLY A 29 -12.89 14.99 -18.81
C GLY A 29 -12.96 15.26 -17.31
N VAL A 30 -13.38 14.29 -16.49
CA VAL A 30 -13.51 14.42 -15.03
C VAL A 30 -12.31 13.79 -14.31
N ILE A 31 -11.90 14.47 -13.23
CA ILE A 31 -10.84 14.14 -12.26
C ILE A 31 -10.73 12.62 -12.00
N LYS A 32 -9.57 12.04 -12.35
CA LYS A 32 -9.26 10.61 -12.15
C LYS A 32 -8.74 10.40 -10.74
N SER A 33 -9.63 10.06 -9.79
CA SER A 33 -9.22 9.68 -8.44
C SER A 33 -8.82 8.21 -8.40
N CYS A 34 -8.02 7.84 -7.40
CA CYS A 34 -7.74 6.47 -7.07
C CYS A 34 -8.54 6.06 -5.83
N SER A 35 -8.97 4.80 -5.81
CA SER A 35 -9.72 4.21 -4.72
C SER A 35 -8.96 3.03 -4.11
N THR A 36 -9.13 2.89 -2.80
CA THR A 36 -8.79 1.68 -2.04
C THR A 36 -10.04 1.26 -1.29
N ILE A 37 -10.49 0.04 -1.51
CA ILE A 37 -11.71 -0.52 -0.92
C ILE A 37 -11.33 -1.72 -0.06
N ARG A 38 -11.76 -1.69 1.19
CA ARG A 38 -11.63 -2.79 2.14
C ARG A 38 -13.02 -3.28 2.53
N ILE A 39 -13.28 -4.55 2.33
CA ILE A 39 -14.52 -5.21 2.68
C ILE A 39 -14.23 -6.12 3.86
N TYR A 40 -14.91 -5.89 4.98
CA TYR A 40 -14.79 -6.66 6.21
C TYR A 40 -16.06 -7.46 6.43
N LYS A 41 -15.95 -8.64 7.05
CA LYS A 41 -17.12 -9.33 7.60
C LYS A 41 -17.51 -8.66 8.92
N LEU A 42 -18.80 -8.39 9.13
CA LEU A 42 -19.30 -7.67 10.31
C LEU A 42 -19.19 -8.46 11.62
N ASP A 43 -19.28 -9.79 11.53
CA ASP A 43 -19.26 -10.72 12.65
C ASP A 43 -17.88 -10.86 13.30
N THR A 44 -16.85 -10.98 12.46
CA THR A 44 -15.48 -11.31 12.85
C THR A 44 -14.53 -10.13 12.73
N SER A 45 -14.96 -9.05 12.06
CA SER A 45 -14.11 -7.92 11.65
C SER A 45 -12.92 -8.34 10.78
N GLU A 46 -12.95 -9.54 10.19
CA GLU A 46 -11.92 -10.03 9.28
C GLU A 46 -12.02 -9.31 7.93
N LEU A 47 -10.86 -8.99 7.35
CA LEU A 47 -10.77 -8.51 5.98
C LEU A 47 -11.18 -9.64 5.03
N TYR A 48 -12.32 -9.48 4.37
CA TYR A 48 -12.82 -10.39 3.36
C TYR A 48 -12.20 -10.11 1.99
N GLN A 49 -12.13 -8.84 1.61
CA GLN A 49 -11.60 -8.46 0.30
C GLN A 49 -10.96 -7.08 0.34
N PHE A 50 -9.84 -6.97 -0.36
CA PHE A 50 -9.10 -5.74 -0.60
C PHE A 50 -9.04 -5.46 -2.11
N ILE A 51 -9.35 -4.23 -2.52
CA ILE A 51 -9.40 -3.79 -3.91
C ILE A 51 -8.75 -2.42 -4.05
N ARG A 52 -7.93 -2.25 -5.08
CA ARG A 52 -7.41 -0.95 -5.55
C ARG A 52 -7.89 -0.74 -6.97
N SER A 53 -8.35 0.45 -7.30
CA SER A 53 -8.82 0.78 -8.66
C SER A 53 -8.84 2.28 -8.93
N CYS A 54 -8.86 2.65 -10.19
CA CYS A 54 -9.31 3.97 -10.62
C CYS A 54 -10.78 4.20 -10.22
N SER A 55 -11.12 5.43 -9.85
CA SER A 55 -12.46 5.84 -9.44
C SER A 55 -12.80 7.21 -10.00
N SER A 56 -14.09 7.43 -10.24
CA SER A 56 -14.69 8.75 -10.48
C SER A 56 -15.54 9.19 -9.28
N SER A 57 -15.67 8.35 -8.25
CA SER A 57 -16.45 8.64 -7.06
C SER A 57 -15.63 9.41 -6.03
N GLU A 58 -16.29 10.39 -5.39
CA GLU A 58 -15.73 11.26 -4.34
C GLU A 58 -16.23 10.89 -2.94
N ASN A 59 -16.83 9.71 -2.73
CA ASN A 59 -17.41 9.33 -1.45
C ASN A 59 -16.47 8.41 -0.64
N PRO A 60 -15.53 8.95 0.17
CA PRO A 60 -14.81 8.16 1.14
C PRO A 60 -15.72 7.80 2.32
N GLY A 61 -15.37 6.73 3.02
CA GLY A 61 -16.04 6.33 4.26
C GLY A 61 -16.40 4.86 4.30
N CYS A 62 -16.98 4.44 5.42
CA CYS A 62 -17.42 3.07 5.64
C CYS A 62 -18.93 2.99 5.63
N PHE A 63 -19.46 2.05 4.85
CA PHE A 63 -20.88 1.80 4.70
C PHE A 63 -21.17 0.29 4.66
N ASN A 64 -22.36 -0.09 5.08
CA ASN A 64 -22.81 -1.49 5.04
C ASN A 64 -23.41 -1.76 3.67
N SER A 65 -22.57 -2.11 2.70
CA SER A 65 -23.00 -2.32 1.31
C SER A 65 -23.78 -3.62 1.09
N LYS A 66 -23.55 -4.63 1.94
CA LYS A 66 -24.16 -5.96 1.84
C LYS A 66 -24.44 -6.50 3.24
N PRO A 67 -25.55 -7.23 3.47
CA PRO A 67 -25.80 -7.89 4.75
C PRO A 67 -24.61 -8.76 5.17
N GLY A 68 -24.12 -8.55 6.40
CA GLY A 68 -22.96 -9.27 6.94
C GLY A 68 -21.59 -8.68 6.56
N TYR A 69 -21.53 -7.61 5.76
CA TYR A 69 -20.27 -7.00 5.32
C TYR A 69 -20.25 -5.47 5.51
N LYS A 70 -19.09 -4.96 5.91
CA LYS A 70 -18.77 -3.55 6.02
C LYS A 70 -17.75 -3.17 4.95
N THR A 71 -18.11 -2.24 4.08
CA THR A 71 -17.24 -1.77 2.99
C THR A 71 -16.72 -0.38 3.33
N CYS A 72 -15.40 -0.24 3.38
CA CYS A 72 -14.71 1.01 3.61
C CYS A 72 -13.97 1.44 2.35
N ALA A 73 -14.32 2.60 1.81
CA ALA A 73 -13.67 3.21 0.66
C ALA A 73 -12.80 4.39 1.10
N GLN A 74 -11.60 4.46 0.54
CA GLN A 74 -10.69 5.58 0.66
C GLN A 74 -10.36 6.10 -0.74
N ILE A 75 -10.52 7.41 -0.93
CA ILE A 75 -10.29 8.09 -2.20
C ILE A 75 -9.07 9.02 -2.06
N CYS A 76 -8.23 9.06 -3.07
CA CYS A 76 -7.11 9.98 -3.18
C CYS A 76 -6.96 10.45 -4.63
N TYR A 77 -6.39 11.65 -4.83
CA TYR A 77 -6.46 12.34 -6.13
C TYR A 77 -5.10 12.47 -6.83
N THR A 78 -4.01 12.07 -6.18
CA THR A 78 -2.65 12.16 -6.74
C THR A 78 -2.27 10.88 -7.48
N ASP A 79 -1.39 11.01 -8.47
CA ASP A 79 -0.91 9.87 -9.24
C ASP A 79 -0.21 8.83 -8.35
N GLY A 80 -0.64 7.58 -8.46
CA GLY A 80 -0.08 6.47 -7.69
C GLY A 80 -0.39 6.53 -6.20
N CYS A 81 -1.28 7.41 -5.73
CA CYS A 81 -1.57 7.58 -4.30
C CYS A 81 -2.10 6.32 -3.62
N ASN A 82 -2.73 5.43 -4.39
CA ASN A 82 -3.20 4.14 -3.94
C ASN A 82 -2.20 3.01 -4.27
N SER A 83 -0.90 3.27 -4.43
CA SER A 83 0.11 2.22 -4.39
C SER A 83 0.35 1.79 -2.93
N ALA A 84 1.14 0.74 -2.71
CA ALA A 84 1.67 0.50 -1.38
C ALA A 84 2.68 1.62 -1.08
N TRP A 85 2.80 2.00 0.18
CA TRP A 85 4.00 2.69 0.66
C TRP A 85 5.16 1.70 0.57
N THR A 86 5.74 1.57 -0.61
CA THR A 86 7.14 1.21 -0.69
C THR A 86 7.86 2.38 -0.05
N LEU A 87 8.23 2.26 1.22
CA LEU A 87 9.45 2.90 1.70
C LEU A 87 10.46 2.62 0.60
N HIS A 88 10.85 3.66 -0.14
CA HIS A 88 11.97 3.55 -1.07
C HIS A 88 13.08 2.93 -0.24
N LYS A 89 13.37 1.64 -0.47
CA LYS A 89 14.67 1.08 -0.14
C LYS A 89 15.61 1.81 -1.08
N HIS A 90 16.02 3.02 -0.69
CA HIS A 90 17.18 3.67 -1.25
C HIS A 90 18.31 2.63 -1.16
N PRO A 91 18.88 2.16 -2.28
CA PRO A 91 19.95 1.19 -2.23
C PRO A 91 21.31 1.81 -1.87
N TRP A 92 21.33 3.00 -1.26
CA TRP A 92 22.56 3.77 -1.06
C TRP A 92 22.66 4.26 0.37
N LEU A 93 23.79 3.90 1.00
CA LEU A 93 24.30 4.28 2.33
C LEU A 93 23.99 3.33 3.50
N PHE A 94 24.26 2.03 3.30
CA PHE A 94 24.98 1.32 4.36
C PHE A 94 26.43 1.80 4.31
N VAL A 95 26.77 2.82 5.11
CA VAL A 95 28.17 3.07 5.47
C VAL A 95 28.55 1.96 6.44
N PRO A 96 29.47 1.04 6.09
CA PRO A 96 30.04 0.16 7.10
C PRO A 96 30.89 1.06 8.01
N MET A 97 30.40 1.39 9.20
CA MET A 97 31.26 1.93 10.23
C MET A 97 32.16 0.78 10.66
N PHE A 98 33.38 0.78 10.11
CA PHE A 98 34.42 -0.18 10.36
C PHE A 98 34.56 -0.43 11.86
N VAL A 99 34.37 -1.69 12.25
CA VAL A 99 34.76 -2.22 13.55
C VAL A 99 36.28 -2.05 13.66
N SER A 100 36.73 -1.07 14.44
CA SER A 100 38.12 -1.03 14.91
C SER A 100 38.21 -1.84 16.20
N VAL A 101 38.41 -3.14 16.07
CA VAL A 101 38.98 -3.95 17.16
C VAL A 101 40.46 -3.58 17.25
N ALA A 102 40.82 -2.66 18.14
CA ALA A 102 42.19 -2.51 18.59
C ALA A 102 42.36 -3.35 19.86
N THR A 103 42.71 -4.61 19.66
CA THR A 103 43.29 -5.49 20.67
C THR A 103 44.59 -4.89 21.17
N LEU A 104 44.69 -4.63 22.47
CA LEU A 104 45.98 -4.59 23.17
C LEU A 104 45.77 -4.96 24.65
N VAL A 105 45.47 -6.25 24.85
CA VAL A 105 45.75 -6.97 26.10
C VAL A 105 47.05 -7.73 25.85
N TYR A 106 48.16 -7.21 26.35
CA TYR A 106 49.44 -7.83 26.73
C TYR A 106 50.31 -6.62 27.14
N SER A 107 50.78 -6.44 28.37
CA SER A 107 51.39 -7.44 29.25
C SER A 107 51.29 -7.02 30.71
N THR A 108 50.91 -7.99 31.54
CA THR A 108 51.38 -8.13 32.93
C THR A 108 52.90 -8.38 32.94
N LEU A 109 53.54 -8.02 34.07
CA LEU A 109 54.94 -8.24 34.47
C LEU A 109 55.98 -7.23 33.96
N CYS A 110 56.27 -6.22 34.79
CA CYS A 110 57.54 -6.15 35.52
C CYS A 110 57.40 -5.26 36.77
#